data_AF-A0A365KAL2-F1
#
_entry.id   AF-A0A365KAL2-F1
#
_cell.length_a   1.000
_cell.length_b   1.000
_cell.length_c   1.000
_cell.angle_alpha   90.00
_cell.angle_beta   90.00
_cell.angle_gamma   90.00
#
_symmetry.space_group_name_H-M   'P 1'
#
loop_
_entity.id
_entity.type
_entity.pdbx_description
1 polymer ?
#
loop_
_entity_poly.entity_id
_entity_poly.type
_entity_poly.pdbx_seq_one_letter_code
_entity_poly.pdbx_strand_id
1 'polypeptide(L)'
;MKTIAGFVVLMGIVLFFADAEVLAPLDGLAVYFVVSGLLVLTIAQLAGSREKHWLCRIGFHDFERQERVEELPAMRWYRCKRCGKEKHAASIV
;
A
#
# COMPACT_ATOMS: atom_id res chain seq x y z
N MET A 1 13.61 6.20 2.26
CA MET A 1 12.41 6.95 2.68
C MET A 1 11.36 6.06 3.35
N LYS A 2 10.87 4.99 2.72
CA LYS A 2 9.84 4.11 3.33
C LYS A 2 10.28 3.47 4.66
N THR A 3 11.53 3.01 4.75
CA THR A 3 12.13 2.45 5.98
C THR A 3 12.19 3.47 7.12
N ILE A 4 12.66 4.69 6.82
CA ILE A 4 12.75 5.79 7.79
C ILE A 4 11.34 6.18 8.29
N ALA A 5 10.39 6.35 7.37
CA ALA A 5 9.00 6.68 7.74
C ALA A 5 8.32 5.57 8.55
N GLY A 6 8.62 4.29 8.24
CA GLY A 6 8.20 3.16 9.06
C GLY A 6 8.76 3.21 10.48
N PHE A 7 10.03 3.61 10.63
CA PHE A 7 10.66 3.78 11.94
C PHE A 7 10.02 4.92 12.75
N VAL A 8 9.66 6.03 12.09
CA VAL A 8 8.94 7.16 12.69
C VAL A 8 7.56 6.74 13.20
N VAL A 9 6.80 5.96 12.40
CA VAL A 9 5.51 5.40 12.85
C VAL A 9 5.71 4.46 14.04
N LEU A 10 6.70 3.56 13.97
CA LEU A 10 6.99 2.63 15.06
C LEU A 10 7.34 3.36 16.36
N MET A 11 8.17 4.41 16.30
CA MET A 11 8.47 5.24 17.46
C MET A 11 7.21 5.90 18.04
N GLY A 12 6.33 6.43 17.19
CA GLY A 12 5.06 7.01 17.64
C GLY A 12 4.17 5.98 18.35
N ILE A 13 4.08 4.75 17.82
CA ILE A 13 3.33 3.66 18.46
C ILE A 13 3.94 3.29 19.82
N VAL A 14 5.27 3.15 19.88
CA VAL A 14 5.97 2.84 21.14
C VAL A 14 5.72 3.93 22.18
N LEU A 15 5.83 5.20 21.80
CA LEU A 15 5.54 6.33 22.69
C LEU A 15 4.08 6.33 23.17
N PHE A 16 3.14 5.91 22.32
CA PHE A 16 1.71 5.87 22.67
C PHE A 16 1.37 4.78 23.71
N PHE A 17 2.13 3.69 23.75
CA PHE A 17 1.90 2.58 24.70
C PHE A 17 2.88 2.56 25.87
N ALA A 18 3.86 3.46 25.88
CA ALA A 18 4.82 3.56 26.96
C ALA A 18 4.19 4.26 28.18
N ASP A 19 4.77 4.00 29.35
CA ASP A 19 4.19 4.36 30.64
C ASP A 19 3.85 5.87 30.74
N ALA A 20 2.56 6.16 30.94
CA ALA A 20 2.00 7.51 30.92
C ALA A 20 2.56 8.39 32.03
N GLU A 21 3.01 7.84 33.16
CA GLU A 21 3.56 8.64 34.26
C GLU A 21 4.94 9.21 33.93
N VAL A 22 5.73 8.49 33.12
CA VAL A 22 7.08 8.90 32.72
C VAL A 22 7.05 9.78 31.47
N LEU A 23 6.03 9.62 30.62
CA LEU A 23 5.97 10.20 29.28
C LEU A 23 4.78 11.14 29.02
N ALA A 24 3.95 11.46 30.03
CA ALA A 24 2.84 12.42 29.95
C ALA A 24 3.14 13.73 29.18
N PRO A 25 4.35 14.36 29.27
CA PRO A 25 4.64 15.57 28.50
C PRO A 25 4.77 15.33 26.98
N LEU A 26 4.92 14.08 26.57
CA LEU A 26 5.23 13.63 25.21
C LEU A 26 4.04 12.96 24.51
N ASP A 27 2.89 12.82 25.17
CA ASP A 27 1.68 12.21 24.59
C ASP A 27 1.23 12.93 23.30
N GLY A 28 1.29 14.26 23.29
CA GLY A 28 1.03 15.06 22.10
C GLY A 28 2.03 14.76 20.97
N LEU A 29 3.28 14.48 21.32
CA LEU A 29 4.35 14.13 20.37
C LEU A 29 4.07 12.77 19.71
N ALA A 30 3.57 11.78 20.47
CA ALA A 30 3.26 10.45 19.94
C ALA A 30 2.28 10.52 18.76
N VAL A 31 1.22 11.32 18.89
CA VAL A 31 0.24 11.56 17.82
C VAL A 31 0.91 12.19 16.59
N TYR A 32 1.77 13.20 16.79
CA TYR A 32 2.50 13.81 15.68
C TYR A 32 3.41 12.81 14.94
N PHE A 33 4.12 11.94 15.66
CA PHE A 33 4.98 10.91 15.06
C PHE A 33 4.18 9.89 14.24
N VAL A 34 3.05 9.39 14.77
CA VAL A 34 2.20 8.44 14.04
C VAL A 34 1.60 9.07 12.79
N VAL A 35 0.99 10.25 12.92
CA VAL A 35 0.29 10.91 11.80
C VAL A 35 1.28 11.33 10.71
N SER A 36 2.39 11.96 11.08
CA SER A 36 3.40 12.40 10.09
C SER A 36 4.08 11.20 9.41
N GLY A 37 4.40 10.14 10.15
CA GLY A 37 4.96 8.92 9.58
C GLY A 37 4.02 8.24 8.58
N LEU A 38 2.72 8.14 8.90
CA LEU A 38 1.70 7.60 8.00
C LEU A 38 1.52 8.45 6.74
N LEU A 39 1.52 9.79 6.87
CA LEU A 39 1.46 10.70 5.75
C LEU A 39 2.64 10.51 4.80
N VAL A 40 3.86 10.45 5.34
CA VAL A 40 5.07 10.25 4.52
C VAL A 40 5.06 8.89 3.83
N LEU A 41 4.60 7.83 4.51
CA LEU A 41 4.46 6.50 3.88
C LEU A 41 3.45 6.53 2.73
N THR A 42 2.31 7.19 2.93
CA THR A 42 1.26 7.32 1.92
C THR A 42 1.77 8.09 0.70
N ILE A 43 2.43 9.23 0.91
CA ILE A 43 3.03 10.03 -0.16
C ILE A 43 4.13 9.23 -0.89
N ALA A 44 5.01 8.55 -0.16
CA ALA A 44 6.07 7.73 -0.75
C ALA A 44 5.51 6.57 -1.59
N GLN A 45 4.35 6.01 -1.20
CA GLN A 45 3.66 4.99 -1.97
C GLN A 45 3.03 5.55 -3.24
N LEU A 46 2.38 6.72 -3.15
CA LEU A 46 1.75 7.40 -4.28
C LEU A 46 2.75 7.96 -5.28
N ALA A 47 3.92 8.42 -4.82
CA ALA A 47 4.99 8.98 -5.66
C ALA A 47 5.86 7.88 -6.30
N GLY A 48 6.07 6.75 -5.61
CA GLY A 48 6.89 5.65 -6.12
C GLY A 48 6.20 4.77 -7.16
N SER A 49 4.88 4.93 -7.36
CA SER A 49 4.13 4.15 -8.32
C SER A 49 4.20 4.78 -9.72
N ARG A 50 4.61 3.98 -10.72
CA ARG A 50 4.60 4.37 -12.14
C ARG A 50 3.22 4.33 -12.77
N GLU A 51 2.19 3.92 -12.04
CA GLU A 51 0.84 3.77 -12.58
C GLU A 51 0.24 5.16 -12.86
N LYS A 52 -0.32 5.38 -14.06
CA LYS A 52 -0.93 6.67 -14.42
C LYS A 52 -2.16 7.00 -13.58
N HIS A 53 -2.94 5.98 -13.19
CA HIS A 53 -4.21 6.17 -12.48
C HIS A 53 -4.05 6.02 -10.96
N TRP A 54 -4.55 6.99 -10.19
CA TRP A 54 -4.38 7.05 -8.73
C TRP A 54 -4.94 5.82 -8.00
N LEU A 55 -6.15 5.36 -8.34
CA LEU A 55 -6.74 4.13 -7.79
C LEU A 55 -5.85 2.89 -8.02
N CYS A 56 -5.15 2.78 -9.16
CA CYS A 56 -4.22 1.68 -9.40
C CYS A 56 -2.97 1.79 -8.51
N ARG A 57 -2.55 3.01 -8.13
CA ARG A 57 -1.41 3.22 -7.21
C ARG A 57 -1.69 2.69 -5.81
N ILE A 58 -2.94 2.77 -5.36
CA ILE A 58 -3.38 2.26 -4.04
C ILE A 58 -3.89 0.80 -4.11
N GLY A 59 -3.70 0.12 -5.25
CA GLY A 59 -4.01 -1.32 -5.40
C GLY A 59 -5.43 -1.65 -5.83
N PHE A 60 -6.31 -0.66 -5.97
CA PHE A 60 -7.66 -0.85 -6.51
C PHE A 60 -7.60 -0.91 -8.04
N HIS A 61 -7.13 -2.03 -8.58
CA HIS A 61 -7.11 -2.31 -10.02
C HIS A 61 -8.48 -2.79 -10.52
N ASP A 62 -8.86 -2.38 -11.74
CA ASP A 62 -10.08 -2.82 -12.42
C ASP A 62 -9.67 -3.78 -13.51
N PHE A 63 -9.70 -5.06 -13.18
CA PHE A 63 -9.22 -6.15 -14.03
C PHE A 63 -10.36 -6.68 -14.90
N GLU A 64 -10.15 -6.66 -16.20
CA GLU A 64 -11.03 -7.31 -17.15
C GLU A 64 -10.40 -8.61 -17.64
N ARG A 65 -11.24 -9.66 -17.75
CA ARG A 65 -10.83 -10.92 -18.35
C ARG A 65 -10.55 -10.68 -19.84
N GLN A 66 -9.36 -11.07 -20.27
CA GLN A 66 -9.02 -11.07 -21.69
C GLN A 66 -9.55 -12.34 -22.36
N GLU A 67 -9.83 -12.25 -23.67
CA GLU A 67 -10.28 -13.41 -24.45
C GLU A 67 -9.26 -14.56 -24.36
N ARG A 68 -9.80 -15.79 -24.38
CA ARG A 68 -9.04 -17.02 -24.15
C ARG A 68 -8.05 -17.20 -25.29
N VAL A 69 -6.75 -17.22 -24.98
CA VAL A 69 -5.73 -17.68 -25.93
C VAL A 69 -5.88 -19.20 -26.04
N GLU A 70 -6.15 -19.71 -27.24
CA GLU A 70 -6.38 -21.15 -27.50
C GLU A 70 -5.23 -22.04 -27.00
N GLU A 71 -4.02 -21.49 -26.90
CA GLU A 71 -2.79 -22.18 -26.54
C GLU A 71 -2.68 -22.57 -25.05
N LEU A 72 -3.44 -21.93 -24.14
CA LEU A 72 -3.34 -22.17 -22.69
C LEU A 72 -4.73 -22.25 -22.02
N PRO A 73 -5.50 -23.33 -22.24
CA PRO A 73 -6.89 -23.45 -21.79
C PRO A 73 -7.06 -23.42 -20.25
N ALA A 74 -6.00 -23.73 -19.50
CA ALA A 74 -6.02 -23.77 -18.03
C ALA A 74 -5.62 -22.44 -17.36
N MET A 75 -5.24 -21.40 -18.13
CA MET A 75 -4.79 -20.13 -17.56
C MET A 75 -5.75 -18.99 -17.93
N ARG A 76 -6.28 -18.30 -16.92
CA ARG A 76 -7.10 -17.10 -17.12
C ARG A 76 -6.19 -15.87 -17.06
N TRP A 77 -6.27 -15.04 -18.08
CA TRP A 77 -5.53 -13.80 -18.18
C TRP A 77 -6.44 -12.62 -17.90
N TYR A 78 -6.00 -11.71 -17.03
CA TYR A 78 -6.71 -10.50 -16.67
C TYR A 78 -5.80 -9.31 -16.90
N ARG A 79 -6.36 -8.23 -17.46
CA ARG A 79 -5.64 -6.98 -17.70
C ARG A 79 -6.39 -5.81 -17.10
N CYS A 80 -5.69 -4.93 -16.41
CA CYS A 80 -6.31 -3.75 -15.83
C CYS A 80 -6.62 -2.71 -16.91
N LYS A 81 -7.88 -2.29 -17.05
CA LYS A 81 -8.30 -1.27 -18.04
C LYS A 81 -7.58 0.07 -17.88
N ARG A 82 -7.20 0.41 -16.65
CA ARG A 82 -6.69 1.74 -16.29
C ARG A 82 -5.17 1.85 -16.38
N CYS A 83 -4.46 0.78 -16.03
CA CYS A 83 -3.01 0.83 -15.92
C CYS A 83 -2.29 -0.27 -16.72
N GLY A 84 -3.04 -1.17 -17.36
CA GLY A 84 -2.48 -2.20 -18.23
C GLY A 84 -1.82 -3.37 -17.51
N LYS A 85 -1.75 -3.36 -16.17
CA LYS A 85 -1.19 -4.44 -15.36
C LYS A 85 -1.89 -5.76 -15.66
N GLU A 86 -1.10 -6.81 -15.82
CA GLU A 86 -1.56 -8.15 -16.14
C GLU A 86 -1.49 -9.08 -14.94
N LYS A 87 -2.45 -9.99 -14.85
CA LYS A 87 -2.50 -11.05 -13.83
C LYS A 87 -2.89 -12.35 -14.50
N HIS A 88 -2.11 -13.39 -14.23
CA HIS A 88 -2.41 -14.76 -14.62
C HIS A 88 -2.93 -15.50 -13.39
N ALA A 89 -4.06 -16.20 -13.55
CA ALA A 89 -4.57 -17.09 -12.52
C ALA A 89 -4.84 -18.46 -13.13
N ALA A 90 -4.39 -19.50 -12.45
CA ALA A 90 -4.77 -20.87 -12.80
C ALA A 90 -6.29 -21.00 -12.69
N SER A 91 -6.91 -21.49 -13.75
CA SER A 91 -8.29 -21.92 -13.73
C SER A 91 -8.34 -23.25 -13.00
N ILE A 92 -8.74 -23.25 -11.72
CA ILE A 92 -9.21 -24.47 -11.07
C ILE A 92 -10.55 -24.78 -11.75
N VAL A 93 -10.56 -25.79 -12.61
CA VAL A 93 -11.79 -26.39 -13.15
C VAL A 93 -12.28 -27.41 -12.13
#